data_AF-A0A952DDK7-F1
#
_entry.id   AF-A0A952DDK7-F1
#
_cell.length_a   1.000
_cell.length_b   1.000
_cell.length_c   1.000
_cell.angle_alpha   90.00
_cell.angle_beta   90.00
_cell.angle_gamma   90.00
#
_symmetry.space_group_name_H-M   'P 1'
#
loop_
_entity.id
_entity.type
_entity.pdbx_description
1 polymer ?
#
loop_
_entity_poly.entity_id
_entity_poly.type
_entity_poly.pdbx_seq_one_letter_code
_entity_poly.pdbx_strand_id
1 'polypeptide(L)'
;MFRLLSFILLFCVHFTLLAQFQPLPYAKMVVDTLSGPYYEGRGYIREGDMKSAYFVANEMYKLNLKRFPLAPTFYQNFTFPVNTFPYPVFAALDNTYLNPGIEFVPSPACPAINGEFRLLWVDSALLHNDAA
;
A
#
# COMPACT_ATOMS: atom_id res chain seq x y z
N MET A 1 55.89 -5.25 -15.41
CA MET A 1 55.06 -4.35 -14.57
C MET A 1 53.97 -3.63 -15.39
N PHE A 2 54.31 -2.89 -16.46
CA PHE A 2 53.31 -2.18 -17.29
C PHE A 2 52.21 -3.06 -17.91
N ARG A 3 52.54 -4.27 -18.38
CA ARG A 3 51.54 -5.22 -18.92
C ARG A 3 50.52 -5.66 -17.87
N LEU A 4 50.97 -5.95 -16.64
CA LEU A 4 50.11 -6.34 -15.53
C LEU A 4 49.20 -5.19 -15.10
N LEU A 5 49.72 -3.96 -15.04
CA LEU A 5 48.93 -2.78 -14.71
C LEU A 5 47.81 -2.53 -15.74
N SER A 6 48.12 -2.75 -17.03
CA SER A 6 47.16 -2.63 -18.12
C SER A 6 46.05 -3.69 -18.06
N PHE A 7 46.39 -4.94 -17.69
CA PHE A 7 45.40 -5.99 -17.46
C PHE A 7 44.47 -5.70 -16.27
N ILE A 8 45.02 -5.18 -15.16
CA ILE A 8 44.21 -4.77 -14.00
C ILE A 8 43.27 -3.63 -14.37
N LEU A 9 43.76 -2.64 -15.13
CA LEU A 9 42.94 -1.51 -15.58
C LEU A 9 41.80 -1.99 -16.50
N LEU A 10 42.08 -2.86 -17.46
CA LEU A 10 41.07 -3.45 -18.35
C LEU A 10 40.04 -4.29 -17.57
N PHE A 11 40.49 -5.05 -16.57
CA PHE A 11 39.61 -5.81 -15.69
C PHE A 11 38.71 -4.89 -14.85
N CYS A 12 39.27 -3.82 -14.27
CA CYS A 12 38.50 -2.82 -13.51
C CYS A 12 37.45 -2.12 -14.38
N VAL A 13 37.82 -1.70 -15.60
CA VAL A 13 36.88 -1.07 -16.54
C VAL A 13 35.77 -2.04 -16.96
N HIS A 14 36.12 -3.30 -17.25
CA HIS A 14 35.15 -4.34 -17.56
C HIS A 14 34.20 -4.61 -16.37
N PHE A 15 34.72 -4.66 -15.15
CA PHE A 15 33.95 -4.84 -13.94
C PHE A 15 33.00 -3.67 -13.67
N THR A 16 33.42 -2.42 -13.90
CA THR A 16 32.54 -1.25 -13.75
C THR A 16 31.41 -1.20 -14.78
N LEU A 17 31.64 -1.71 -16.00
CA LEU A 17 30.61 -1.82 -17.03
C LEU A 17 29.57 -2.90 -16.69
N LEU A 18 30.00 -4.02 -16.09
CA LEU A 18 29.11 -5.07 -15.62
C LEU A 18 28.32 -4.68 -14.36
N ALA A 19 28.83 -3.75 -13.55
CA ALA A 19 28.21 -3.32 -12.30
C ALA A 19 27.07 -2.28 -12.46
N GLN A 20 26.57 -2.05 -13.68
CA GLN A 20 25.46 -1.12 -13.92
C GLN A 20 24.10 -1.73 -13.50
N PHE A 21 23.89 -1.89 -12.19
CA PHE A 21 22.56 -2.18 -11.66
C PHE A 21 21.70 -0.91 -11.73
N GLN A 22 20.61 -0.96 -12.48
CA GLN A 22 19.63 0.13 -12.55
C GLN A 22 18.46 -0.23 -11.62
N PRO A 23 18.37 0.35 -10.41
CA PRO A 23 17.26 0.08 -9.49
C PRO A 23 15.92 0.61 -10.00
N LEU A 24 15.93 1.59 -10.92
CA LEU A 24 14.73 2.28 -11.37
C LEU A 24 13.77 1.41 -12.19
N PRO A 25 14.19 0.62 -13.21
CA PRO A 25 13.31 -0.33 -13.88
C PRO A 25 12.66 -1.34 -12.93
N TYR A 26 13.43 -1.88 -11.98
CA TYR A 26 12.91 -2.82 -10.98
C TYR A 26 11.88 -2.14 -10.08
N ALA A 27 12.18 -0.95 -9.54
CA ALA A 27 11.25 -0.19 -8.71
C ALA A 27 9.95 0.13 -9.44
N LYS A 28 10.02 0.51 -10.73
CA LYS A 28 8.83 0.73 -11.56
C LYS A 28 8.00 -0.54 -11.72
N MET A 29 8.64 -1.69 -11.97
CA MET A 29 7.95 -2.99 -12.06
C MET A 29 7.23 -3.35 -10.75
N VAL A 30 7.87 -3.14 -9.60
CA VAL A 30 7.27 -3.38 -8.29
C VAL A 30 6.03 -2.50 -8.07
N VAL A 31 6.15 -1.20 -8.35
CA VAL A 31 5.03 -0.25 -8.20
C VAL A 31 3.88 -0.58 -9.14
N ASP A 32 4.18 -0.88 -10.41
CA ASP A 32 3.20 -1.28 -11.42
C ASP A 32 2.45 -2.54 -10.99
N THR A 33 3.19 -3.56 -10.57
CA THR A 33 2.63 -4.83 -10.10
C THR A 33 1.72 -4.64 -8.89
N LEU A 34 2.22 -4.02 -7.81
CA LEU A 34 1.48 -3.83 -6.55
C LEU A 34 0.33 -2.81 -6.64
N SER A 35 0.25 -2.06 -7.73
CA SER A 35 -0.86 -1.14 -8.02
C SER A 35 -1.85 -1.73 -9.04
N GLY A 36 -1.56 -2.92 -9.56
CA GLY A 36 -2.46 -3.66 -10.44
C GLY A 36 -3.71 -4.18 -9.73
N PRO A 37 -4.78 -4.47 -10.49
CA PRO A 37 -6.09 -4.85 -9.93
C PRO A 37 -6.04 -6.10 -9.05
N TYR A 38 -5.12 -7.03 -9.31
CA TYR A 38 -4.96 -8.26 -8.53
C TYR A 38 -4.72 -8.01 -7.03
N TYR A 39 -4.04 -6.90 -6.69
CA TYR A 39 -3.67 -6.55 -5.32
C TYR A 39 -4.72 -5.71 -4.60
N GLU A 40 -5.85 -5.38 -5.24
CA GLU A 40 -7.02 -4.79 -4.57
C GLU A 40 -6.71 -3.48 -3.81
N GLY A 41 -5.83 -2.65 -4.39
CA GLY A 41 -5.38 -1.41 -3.74
C GLY A 41 -4.57 -1.63 -2.46
N ARG A 42 -4.16 -2.88 -2.17
CA ARG A 42 -3.45 -3.31 -0.96
C ARG A 42 -4.26 -3.13 0.33
N GLY A 43 -5.59 -3.10 0.20
CA GLY A 43 -6.53 -3.03 1.32
C GLY A 43 -6.97 -4.41 1.79
N TYR A 44 -7.91 -4.41 2.75
CA TYR A 44 -8.37 -5.62 3.43
C TYR A 44 -9.44 -6.41 2.66
N ILE A 45 -10.00 -5.83 1.59
CA ILE A 45 -10.99 -6.52 0.74
C ILE A 45 -10.29 -7.53 -0.15
N ARG A 46 -10.88 -8.74 -0.28
CA ARG A 46 -10.36 -9.83 -1.12
C ARG A 46 -8.86 -10.10 -0.90
N GLU A 47 -8.41 -9.96 0.35
CA GLU A 47 -7.04 -10.29 0.77
C GLU A 47 -5.94 -9.47 0.07
N GLY A 48 -6.23 -8.23 -0.33
CA GLY A 48 -5.27 -7.36 -1.02
C GLY A 48 -3.99 -7.12 -0.23
N ASP A 49 -4.11 -6.94 1.08
CA ASP A 49 -3.03 -6.82 2.04
C ASP A 49 -2.17 -8.09 2.11
N MET A 50 -2.79 -9.26 2.25
CA MET A 50 -2.10 -10.56 2.30
C MET A 50 -1.38 -10.87 0.99
N LYS A 51 -2.04 -10.68 -0.17
CA LYS A 51 -1.41 -10.83 -1.49
C LYS A 51 -0.17 -9.95 -1.63
N SER A 52 -0.26 -8.70 -1.15
CA SER A 52 0.85 -7.75 -1.18
C SER A 52 1.99 -8.18 -0.26
N ALA A 53 1.67 -8.65 0.94
CA ALA A 53 2.66 -9.19 1.88
C ALA A 53 3.42 -10.38 1.28
N TYR A 54 2.70 -11.30 0.62
CA TYR A 54 3.31 -12.45 -0.06
C TYR A 54 4.22 -12.04 -1.21
N PHE A 55 3.81 -11.05 -2.01
CA PHE A 55 4.66 -10.50 -3.08
C PHE A 55 5.96 -9.94 -2.51
N VAL A 56 5.88 -9.07 -1.49
CA VAL A 56 7.06 -8.44 -0.88
C VAL A 56 7.99 -9.49 -0.28
N ALA A 57 7.46 -10.47 0.46
CA ALA A 57 8.26 -11.54 1.02
C ALA A 57 8.99 -12.36 -0.07
N ASN A 58 8.30 -12.65 -1.18
CA ASN A 58 8.90 -13.36 -2.32
C ASN A 58 10.04 -12.56 -2.96
N GLU A 59 9.89 -11.24 -3.12
CA GLU A 59 10.99 -10.38 -3.59
C GLU A 59 12.17 -10.37 -2.62
N MET A 60 11.92 -10.36 -1.30
CA MET A 60 12.98 -10.47 -0.29
C MET A 60 13.73 -11.81 -0.37
N TYR A 61 13.01 -12.92 -0.62
CA TYR A 61 13.65 -14.23 -0.85
C TYR A 61 14.51 -14.21 -2.12
N LYS A 62 14.01 -13.66 -3.23
CA LYS A 62 14.78 -13.54 -4.49
C LYS A 62 16.07 -12.74 -4.34
N LEU A 63 16.02 -11.68 -3.53
CA LEU A 63 17.17 -10.82 -3.24
C LEU A 63 18.14 -11.41 -2.21
N ASN A 64 17.87 -12.62 -1.69
CA ASN A 64 18.69 -13.29 -0.68
C ASN A 64 18.92 -12.43 0.59
N LEU A 65 17.91 -11.66 1.00
CA LEU A 65 18.04 -10.83 2.20
C LEU A 65 18.20 -11.68 3.46
N LYS A 66 18.95 -11.14 4.42
CA LYS A 66 19.07 -11.77 5.75
C LYS A 66 17.72 -11.67 6.47
N ARG A 67 17.25 -12.79 6.99
CA ARG A 67 16.09 -12.86 7.88
C ARG A 67 16.50 -12.46 9.30
N PHE A 68 15.52 -12.07 10.11
CA PHE A 68 15.76 -11.87 11.54
C PHE A 68 16.22 -13.20 12.17
N PRO A 69 17.19 -13.19 13.11
CA PRO A 69 17.78 -14.41 13.66
C PRO A 69 16.78 -15.42 14.25
N LEU A 70 15.66 -14.91 14.78
CA LEU A 70 14.61 -15.71 15.42
C LEU A 70 13.39 -15.96 14.53
N ALA A 71 13.40 -15.47 13.28
CA ALA A 71 12.26 -15.57 12.37
C ALA A 71 12.52 -16.62 11.27
N PRO A 72 11.70 -17.68 11.17
CA PRO A 72 11.85 -18.66 10.11
C PRO A 72 11.46 -18.11 8.73
N THR A 73 10.66 -17.03 8.69
CA THR A 73 10.14 -16.40 7.48
C THR A 73 10.29 -14.88 7.53
N PHE A 74 9.91 -14.17 6.45
CA PHE A 74 9.81 -12.70 6.43
C PHE A 74 8.50 -12.16 7.02
N TYR A 75 7.63 -13.01 7.56
CA TYR A 75 6.34 -12.61 8.10
C TYR A 75 6.39 -12.37 9.62
N GLN A 76 5.71 -11.32 10.05
CA GLN A 76 5.32 -11.11 11.44
C GLN A 76 3.80 -11.10 11.49
N ASN A 77 3.20 -12.21 11.88
CA ASN A 77 1.74 -12.35 11.89
C ASN A 77 1.14 -11.64 13.11
N PHE A 78 0.04 -10.92 12.88
CA PHE A 78 -0.77 -10.30 13.93
C PHE A 78 -2.22 -10.22 13.46
N THR A 79 -3.14 -10.00 14.40
CA THR A 79 -4.57 -9.87 14.11
C THR A 79 -5.14 -8.65 14.84
N PHE A 80 -6.09 -8.00 14.19
CA PHE A 80 -6.83 -6.86 14.74
C PHE A 80 -8.15 -6.72 13.97
N PRO A 81 -9.22 -6.20 14.60
CA PRO A 81 -10.49 -6.00 13.91
C PRO A 81 -10.36 -4.86 12.90
N VAL A 82 -10.92 -5.08 11.71
CA VAL A 82 -10.97 -4.08 10.64
C VAL A 82 -12.38 -3.99 10.10
N ASN A 83 -12.88 -2.77 10.00
CA ASN A 83 -14.14 -2.52 9.33
C ASN A 83 -13.92 -2.45 7.81
N THR A 84 -14.79 -3.12 7.05
CA THR A 84 -14.67 -3.17 5.59
C THR A 84 -16.03 -2.91 4.95
N PHE A 85 -16.01 -2.36 3.74
CA PHE A 85 -17.20 -2.05 2.95
C PHE A 85 -17.21 -2.88 1.67
N PRO A 86 -17.49 -4.19 1.74
CA PRO A 86 -17.40 -5.10 0.59
C PRO A 86 -18.54 -4.93 -0.43
N TYR A 87 -19.56 -4.15 -0.09
CA TYR A 87 -20.73 -3.89 -0.92
C TYR A 87 -20.83 -2.39 -1.26
N PRO A 88 -21.60 -2.02 -2.30
CA PRO A 88 -21.83 -0.61 -2.61
C PRO A 88 -22.35 0.17 -1.39
N VAL A 89 -21.71 1.29 -1.10
CA VAL A 89 -22.14 2.24 -0.06
C VAL A 89 -22.91 3.36 -0.72
N PHE A 90 -24.10 3.65 -0.19
CA PHE A 90 -24.99 4.67 -0.73
C PHE A 90 -25.08 5.85 0.22
N ALA A 91 -24.95 7.05 -0.33
CA ALA A 91 -25.28 8.31 0.33
C ALA A 91 -25.99 9.20 -0.69
N ALA A 92 -26.97 9.98 -0.24
CA ALA A 92 -27.68 10.93 -1.07
C ALA A 92 -27.85 12.26 -0.31
N LEU A 93 -27.81 13.36 -1.05
CA LEU A 93 -28.25 14.66 -0.57
C LEU A 93 -29.51 15.00 -1.35
N ASP A 94 -30.60 15.19 -0.60
CA ASP A 94 -31.95 15.28 -1.16
C ASP A 94 -32.25 14.09 -2.09
N ASN A 95 -32.46 14.33 -3.38
CA ASN A 95 -32.76 13.30 -4.39
C ASN A 95 -31.55 12.91 -5.26
N THR A 96 -30.33 13.32 -4.88
CA THR A 96 -29.12 13.09 -5.68
C THR A 96 -28.18 12.12 -4.95
N TYR A 97 -27.93 10.96 -5.56
CA TYR A 97 -26.94 10.00 -5.06
C TYR A 97 -25.52 10.53 -5.28
N LEU A 98 -24.68 10.37 -4.26
CA LEU A 98 -23.28 10.72 -4.27
C LEU A 98 -22.41 9.55 -4.71
N ASN A 99 -21.29 9.85 -5.36
CA ASN A 99 -20.30 8.88 -5.80
C ASN A 99 -19.29 8.58 -4.67
N PRO A 100 -19.24 7.34 -4.14
CA PRO A 100 -18.26 6.97 -3.12
C PRO A 100 -16.84 7.04 -3.69
N GLY A 101 -15.89 7.50 -2.87
CA GLY A 101 -14.49 7.71 -3.26
C GLY A 101 -14.22 8.98 -4.06
N ILE A 102 -15.26 9.71 -4.46
CA ILE A 102 -15.16 10.99 -5.18
C ILE A 102 -15.78 12.10 -4.32
N GLU A 103 -17.05 11.95 -3.95
CA GLU A 103 -17.82 12.96 -3.23
C GLU A 103 -17.87 12.69 -1.73
N PHE A 104 -17.73 11.43 -1.33
CA PHE A 104 -17.63 11.05 0.08
C PHE A 104 -16.78 9.80 0.27
N VAL A 105 -16.19 9.65 1.45
CA VAL A 105 -15.46 8.45 1.86
C VAL A 105 -16.03 8.00 3.21
N PRO A 106 -16.55 6.76 3.33
CA PRO A 106 -16.99 6.24 4.62
C PRO A 106 -15.84 6.25 5.63
N SER A 107 -16.11 6.73 6.85
CA SER A 107 -15.14 6.61 7.93
C SER A 107 -14.87 5.12 8.22
N PRO A 108 -13.61 4.71 8.47
CA PRO A 108 -13.30 3.35 8.91
C PRO A 108 -14.06 2.97 10.20
N ALA A 109 -14.44 3.94 11.03
CA ALA A 109 -15.22 3.70 12.25
C ALA A 109 -16.74 3.65 12.02
N CYS A 110 -17.21 3.81 10.77
CA CYS A 110 -18.64 3.87 10.48
C CYS A 110 -19.33 2.53 10.80
N PRO A 111 -20.36 2.49 11.66
CA PRO A 111 -21.13 1.28 11.89
C PRO A 111 -22.04 0.98 10.68
N ALA A 112 -22.69 -0.18 10.70
CA ALA A 112 -23.80 -0.42 9.80
C ALA A 112 -24.93 0.58 10.10
N ILE A 113 -25.28 1.41 9.12
CA ILE A 113 -26.31 2.44 9.24
C ILE A 113 -27.15 2.49 7.96
N ASN A 114 -28.47 2.61 8.12
CA ASN A 114 -29.41 2.78 7.02
C ASN A 114 -30.56 3.66 7.50
N GLY A 115 -30.75 4.81 6.85
CA GLY A 115 -31.82 5.74 7.20
C GLY A 115 -31.64 7.12 6.56
N GLU A 116 -32.61 7.99 6.81
CA GLU A 116 -32.59 9.40 6.44
C GLU A 116 -32.23 10.24 7.66
N PHE A 117 -31.40 11.26 7.45
CA PHE A 117 -30.87 12.11 8.51
C PHE A 117 -31.08 13.57 8.18
N ARG A 118 -31.35 14.39 9.21
CA ARG A 118 -31.40 15.84 9.03
C ARG A 118 -29.99 16.40 8.91
N LEU A 119 -29.73 17.13 7.82
CA LEU A 119 -28.48 17.86 7.66
C LEU A 119 -28.35 18.94 8.73
N LEU A 120 -27.21 18.92 9.42
CA LEU A 120 -26.82 19.95 10.38
C LEU A 120 -25.62 20.70 9.80
N TRP A 121 -25.77 22.01 9.60
CA TRP A 121 -24.67 22.87 9.25
C TRP A 121 -23.88 23.18 10.52
N VAL A 122 -22.66 22.68 10.57
CA VAL A 122 -21.77 22.88 11.72
C VAL A 122 -20.94 24.12 11.47
N ASP A 123 -21.05 25.10 12.35
CA ASP A 123 -20.17 26.26 12.43
C ASP A 123 -19.49 26.33 13.81
N SER A 124 -18.63 27.33 14.01
CA SER A 124 -17.93 27.50 15.29
C SER A 124 -18.87 27.77 16.46
N ALA A 125 -20.05 28.36 16.23
CA ALA A 125 -21.05 28.57 17.28
C ALA A 125 -21.72 27.25 17.68
N LEU A 126 -21.91 26.32 16.75
CA LEU A 126 -22.47 24.99 17.01
C LEU A 126 -21.49 24.07 17.76
N LEU A 127 -20.18 24.18 17.48
CA LEU A 127 -19.14 23.37 18.14
C LEU A 127 -18.83 23.83 19.57
N HIS A 128 -19.17 25.06 19.95
CA HIS A 128 -18.90 25.61 21.29
C HIS A 128 -20.05 25.42 22.29
N ASN A 129 -21.15 24.75 21.91
CA ASN A 129 -22.24 24.49 22.85
C ASN A 129 -21.97 23.22 23.69
N ASP A 130 -20.92 23.27 24.51
CA ASP A 130 -20.66 22.34 25.60
C ASP A 130 -21.61 22.65 26.78
N ALA A 131 -22.91 22.44 26.59
CA ALA A 131 -23.90 22.52 27.65
C ALA A 131 -25.00 21.47 27.47
N ALA A 132 -24.69 20.23 27.85
CA ALA A 132 -25.62 19.25 28.45
C ALA A 132 -24.84 18.13 29.15
#